data_AF-A0A9J7M4L3-F1
#
_entry.id   AF-A0A9J7M4L3-F1
#
_cell.length_a   1.000
_cell.length_b   1.000
_cell.length_c   1.000
_cell.angle_alpha   90.00
_cell.angle_beta   90.00
_cell.angle_gamma   90.00
#
_symmetry.space_group_name_H-M   'P 1'
#
loop_
_entity.id
_entity.type
_entity.pdbx_description
1 polymer ?
#
loop_
_entity_poly.entity_id
_entity_poly.type
_entity_poly.pdbx_seq_one_letter_code
_entity_poly.pdbx_strand_id
1 'polypeptide(L)'
;MSMSPFCDVTTWEEFSYDHFRDPDPTIHEEGRTGCCTTGGTKKEQEIWSYSSKPLGKALLRSVAADRQTCQHAVTMFTDILVYTARKSLRDVAGDTRLVEHIFRQAMKRECLQDELYCQLVKQLINNKKRSNEDRCWELLWLCAGCFPCSQPLRFHVTSFLLHKRRSPLARDCLLRLERTVQLGCRRSPPHPLELHTVQKKSGALGQTVVLPDKSRVEIAVESSSRAGDMCLDVANKLGLKTTSGISLYYRVADKAVSIPHGDYYFDFLCSIRPLAEWLSSEECAKYDLLFRRKVWTDVRVGEDPKADLRLHFFQELESFLSGHHKCSKSEAVQLAAYLYRVRFGQTGFELHDDKKTAEVLKDLIPQDLLQIEPPDHWKQDIVTTFNRHAGLNRDDAKLAFLRHVSTWPTFGSAFFHIERHDNRKYPEKLMAAVNRRGLVLMDQNSKNTIVSLALDDVETTGDTRHLWVTGNGLESTWQLTTSAAAQIDDLVKAYQGIRETDSAPANRSVLV
;
A
#
# COMPACT_ATOMS: atom_id res chain seq x y z
N MET A 1 13.84 -18.96 -34.66
CA MET A 1 14.84 -18.00 -35.19
C MET A 1 15.88 -17.78 -34.12
N SER A 2 17.13 -18.16 -34.39
CA SER A 2 18.26 -18.09 -33.47
C SER A 2 18.67 -16.65 -33.21
N MET A 3 18.64 -16.20 -31.95
CA MET A 3 19.24 -14.92 -31.56
C MET A 3 20.77 -15.04 -31.59
N SER A 4 21.41 -14.09 -32.28
CA SER A 4 22.88 -13.96 -32.37
C SER A 4 23.50 -13.71 -30.98
N PRO A 5 24.70 -14.25 -30.65
CA PRO A 5 25.25 -14.25 -29.29
C PRO A 5 26.22 -13.10 -28.98
N PHE A 6 26.25 -12.01 -29.75
CA PHE A 6 27.15 -10.87 -29.48
C PHE A 6 26.40 -9.53 -29.58
N CYS A 7 26.22 -8.86 -28.45
CA CYS A 7 25.89 -7.45 -28.39
C CYS A 7 26.90 -6.76 -27.47
N ASP A 8 27.73 -5.92 -28.09
CA ASP A 8 28.83 -5.18 -27.48
C ASP A 8 28.42 -3.72 -27.19
N VAL A 9 29.28 -3.00 -26.48
CA VAL A 9 29.23 -1.54 -26.23
C VAL A 9 28.90 -0.73 -27.50
N THR A 10 29.21 -1.27 -28.68
CA THR A 10 28.85 -0.75 -30.01
C THR A 10 27.37 -0.41 -30.16
N THR A 11 26.45 -1.19 -29.59
CA THR A 11 25.01 -0.89 -29.72
C THR A 11 24.58 0.40 -29.01
N TRP A 12 25.29 0.80 -27.96
CA TRP A 12 25.00 2.03 -27.22
C TRP A 12 25.66 3.24 -27.88
N GLU A 13 26.86 3.05 -28.42
CA GLU A 13 27.54 4.03 -29.25
C GLU A 13 26.71 4.36 -30.51
N GLU A 14 26.18 3.35 -31.19
CA GLU A 14 25.28 3.51 -32.35
C GLU A 14 24.03 4.35 -32.00
N PHE A 15 23.35 4.03 -30.90
CA PHE A 15 22.21 4.81 -30.41
C PHE A 15 22.57 6.30 -30.21
N SER A 16 23.79 6.57 -29.75
CA SER A 16 24.22 7.95 -29.50
C SER A 16 24.35 8.77 -30.78
N TYR A 17 24.76 8.18 -31.90
CA TYR A 17 24.89 8.89 -33.17
C TYR A 17 23.55 9.42 -33.69
N ASP A 18 22.49 8.64 -33.51
CA ASP A 18 21.16 9.00 -34.00
C ASP A 18 20.40 9.91 -33.03
N HIS A 19 20.57 9.71 -31.72
CA HIS A 19 19.70 10.31 -30.71
C HIS A 19 20.37 11.36 -29.82
N PHE A 20 21.69 11.32 -29.63
CA PHE A 20 22.36 12.30 -28.79
C PHE A 20 22.58 13.61 -29.56
N ARG A 21 22.73 14.69 -28.80
CA ARG A 21 23.20 15.97 -29.34
C ARG A 21 24.66 15.86 -29.78
N ASP A 22 25.03 16.76 -30.67
CA ASP A 22 26.43 16.93 -31.04
C ASP A 22 27.27 17.41 -29.84
N PRO A 23 28.57 17.05 -29.78
CA PRO A 23 29.52 17.62 -28.83
C PRO A 23 29.57 19.15 -28.97
N ASP A 24 29.72 19.87 -27.86
CA ASP A 24 29.73 21.35 -27.89
C ASP A 24 31.11 21.84 -28.40
N PRO A 25 31.20 22.57 -29.53
CA PRO A 25 32.48 23.01 -30.09
C PRO A 25 33.17 24.09 -29.23
N THR A 26 32.42 24.80 -28.36
CA THR A 26 32.92 25.98 -27.62
C THR A 26 33.76 25.67 -26.38
N ILE A 27 33.78 24.42 -25.90
CA ILE A 27 34.66 23.99 -24.80
C ILE A 27 36.14 23.90 -25.26
N HIS A 28 36.41 24.00 -26.57
CA HIS A 28 37.76 23.95 -27.13
C HIS A 28 38.54 25.28 -27.08
N GLU A 29 37.92 26.43 -26.81
CA GLU A 29 38.58 27.74 -27.03
C GLU A 29 39.31 28.34 -25.81
N GLU A 30 39.07 27.89 -24.57
CA GLU A 30 39.76 28.47 -23.38
C GLU A 30 41.20 27.97 -23.17
N GLY A 31 41.92 27.58 -24.23
CA GLY A 31 43.31 27.15 -24.09
C GLY A 31 44.17 27.04 -25.34
N ARG A 32 43.75 27.59 -26.50
CA ARG A 32 44.55 27.51 -27.74
C ARG A 32 44.69 28.85 -28.44
N THR A 33 45.56 29.70 -27.92
CA THR A 33 46.35 30.58 -28.79
C THR A 33 47.48 29.77 -29.41
N GLY A 34 47.33 29.40 -30.68
CA GLY A 34 48.46 29.05 -31.54
C GLY A 34 48.46 27.63 -32.14
N CYS A 35 48.52 27.63 -33.46
CA CYS A 35 48.99 26.56 -34.35
C CYS A 35 48.05 25.38 -34.64
N CYS A 36 47.81 25.20 -35.95
CA CYS A 36 47.08 24.09 -36.55
C CYS A 36 47.71 22.74 -36.18
N THR A 37 46.99 21.93 -35.41
CA THR A 37 47.16 20.48 -35.40
C THR A 37 45.80 19.82 -35.17
N THR A 38 45.40 18.99 -36.13
CA THR A 38 44.30 18.03 -36.03
C THR A 38 44.58 17.09 -34.86
N GLY A 39 43.85 17.26 -33.76
CA GLY A 39 44.07 16.48 -32.55
C GLY A 39 43.14 16.92 -31.42
N GLY A 40 41.85 16.63 -31.57
CA GLY A 40 40.95 16.51 -30.43
C GLY A 40 41.30 15.22 -29.69
N THR A 41 41.43 15.27 -28.37
CA THR A 41 41.70 14.07 -27.57
C THR A 41 40.47 13.14 -27.65
N LYS A 42 40.68 11.88 -28.08
CA LYS A 42 39.67 10.80 -28.26
C LYS A 42 38.59 10.70 -27.17
N LYS A 43 38.86 11.19 -25.95
CA LYS A 43 38.00 11.07 -24.76
C LYS A 43 36.82 12.03 -24.72
N GLU A 44 36.88 13.17 -25.42
CA GLU A 44 35.75 14.13 -25.48
C GLU A 44 34.80 13.86 -26.66
N GLN A 45 35.17 12.93 -27.55
CA GLN A 45 34.33 12.44 -28.65
C GLN A 45 33.30 11.39 -28.19
N GLU A 46 33.47 10.77 -27.02
CA GLU A 46 32.56 9.73 -26.52
C GLU A 46 31.53 10.31 -25.52
N ILE A 47 30.61 11.16 -25.99
CA ILE A 47 29.53 11.74 -25.15
C ILE A 47 28.63 10.67 -24.49
N TRP A 48 28.71 9.42 -24.96
CA TRP A 48 28.02 8.24 -24.44
C TRP A 48 28.81 7.45 -23.37
N SER A 49 30.06 7.83 -23.07
CA SER A 49 30.98 7.13 -22.15
C SER A 49 31.17 7.90 -20.83
N TYR A 50 31.62 7.24 -19.75
CA TYR A 50 31.71 7.83 -18.40
C TYR A 50 32.44 9.20 -18.39
N SER A 51 31.87 10.17 -17.67
CA SER A 51 32.50 11.46 -17.40
C SER A 51 32.32 11.87 -15.95
N SER A 52 33.33 12.52 -15.38
CA SER A 52 33.22 13.22 -14.08
C SER A 52 32.91 14.71 -14.23
N LYS A 53 32.87 15.23 -15.46
CA LYS A 53 32.53 16.64 -15.74
C LYS A 53 31.01 16.78 -15.84
N PRO A 54 30.39 17.80 -15.21
CA PRO A 54 28.97 18.10 -15.39
C PRO A 54 28.59 18.29 -16.86
N LEU A 55 27.32 18.03 -17.19
CA LEU A 55 26.77 18.32 -18.51
C LEU A 55 26.35 19.78 -18.59
N GLY A 56 26.69 20.48 -19.67
CA GLY A 56 26.14 21.82 -19.98
C GLY A 56 24.79 21.77 -20.69
N LYS A 57 24.46 20.65 -21.35
CA LYS A 57 23.20 20.37 -22.05
C LYS A 57 22.88 18.88 -21.96
N ALA A 58 21.58 18.53 -22.02
CA ALA A 58 21.07 17.16 -22.03
C ALA A 58 21.76 16.27 -23.09
N LEU A 59 21.75 14.95 -22.89
CA LEU A 59 22.30 13.99 -23.85
C LEU A 59 21.40 13.87 -25.08
N LEU A 60 20.11 13.61 -24.89
CA LEU A 60 19.16 13.43 -25.98
C LEU A 60 18.91 14.76 -26.70
N ARG A 61 18.99 14.73 -28.05
CA ARG A 61 18.77 15.92 -28.90
C ARG A 61 17.39 16.53 -28.69
N SER A 62 16.36 15.68 -28.54
CA SER A 62 14.97 16.08 -28.26
C SER A 62 14.82 16.81 -26.93
N VAL A 63 15.56 16.38 -25.89
CA VAL A 63 15.54 16.97 -24.55
C VAL A 63 16.38 18.25 -24.52
N ALA A 64 17.49 18.29 -25.25
CA ALA A 64 18.38 19.44 -25.36
C ALA A 64 17.75 20.62 -26.13
N ALA A 65 16.82 20.33 -27.06
CA ALA A 65 16.14 21.33 -27.86
C ALA A 65 15.18 22.22 -27.06
N ASP A 66 14.58 21.69 -25.99
CA ASP A 66 13.71 22.47 -25.10
C ASP A 66 14.47 22.94 -23.85
N ARG A 67 14.45 24.25 -23.61
CA ARG A 67 15.22 24.88 -22.52
C ARG A 67 14.84 24.34 -21.15
N GLN A 68 13.55 24.07 -20.90
CA GLN A 68 13.08 23.63 -19.60
C GLN A 68 13.51 22.19 -19.33
N THR A 69 13.32 21.28 -20.28
CA THR A 69 13.79 19.88 -20.13
C THR A 69 15.29 19.78 -20.09
N CYS A 70 16.01 20.58 -20.88
CA CYS A 70 17.45 20.62 -20.86
C CYS A 70 17.99 21.03 -19.48
N GLN A 71 17.37 22.03 -18.84
CA GLN A 71 17.71 22.43 -17.48
C GLN A 71 17.48 21.32 -16.47
N HIS A 72 16.33 20.62 -16.55
CA HIS A 72 16.06 19.47 -15.68
C HIS A 72 17.07 18.34 -15.88
N ALA A 73 17.45 18.05 -17.13
CA ALA A 73 18.47 17.06 -17.46
C ALA A 73 19.86 17.38 -16.91
N VAL A 74 20.29 18.64 -17.01
CA VAL A 74 21.57 19.11 -16.45
C VAL A 74 21.58 19.01 -14.91
N THR A 75 20.46 19.37 -14.27
CA THR A 75 20.27 19.20 -12.83
C THR A 75 20.35 17.73 -12.42
N MET A 76 19.62 16.83 -13.12
CA MET A 76 19.69 15.38 -12.87
C MET A 76 21.12 14.86 -12.94
N PHE A 77 21.87 15.23 -13.98
CA PHE A 77 23.24 14.73 -14.14
C PHE A 77 24.16 15.24 -13.04
N THR A 78 23.99 16.50 -12.62
CA THR A 78 24.75 17.09 -11.51
C THR A 78 24.51 16.30 -10.23
N ASP A 79 23.25 15.98 -9.93
CA ASP A 79 22.91 15.19 -8.74
C ASP A 79 23.39 13.74 -8.82
N ILE A 80 23.38 13.12 -10.02
CA ILE A 80 23.98 11.80 -10.25
C ILE A 80 25.48 11.83 -9.94
N LEU A 81 26.19 12.87 -10.38
CA LEU A 81 27.62 13.02 -10.06
C LEU A 81 27.84 13.17 -8.56
N VAL A 82 27.02 13.96 -7.87
CA VAL A 82 27.10 14.11 -6.41
C VAL A 82 26.82 12.79 -5.70
N TYR A 83 25.73 12.09 -6.05
CA TYR A 83 25.36 10.81 -5.44
C TYR A 83 26.47 9.77 -5.62
N THR A 84 26.98 9.61 -6.84
CA THR A 84 27.97 8.58 -7.16
C THR A 84 29.38 8.91 -6.64
N ALA A 85 29.68 10.18 -6.35
CA ALA A 85 30.95 10.60 -5.75
C ALA A 85 30.98 10.45 -4.21
N ARG A 86 29.83 10.33 -3.56
CA ARG A 86 29.73 10.13 -2.11
C ARG A 86 30.29 8.77 -1.70
N LYS A 87 31.06 8.75 -0.61
CA LYS A 87 31.52 7.50 0.01
C LYS A 87 30.34 6.89 0.79
N SER A 88 29.99 5.65 0.44
CA SER A 88 28.83 4.89 0.94
C SER A 88 28.66 4.93 2.48
N LEU A 89 27.39 4.98 2.93
CA LEU A 89 26.88 4.75 4.30
C LEU A 89 27.02 5.86 5.37
N ARG A 90 27.49 7.08 5.07
CA ARG A 90 27.60 8.15 6.11
C ARG A 90 26.45 9.16 6.15
N ASP A 91 25.75 9.39 5.03
CA ASP A 91 24.70 10.41 4.92
C ASP A 91 23.46 9.87 4.19
N VAL A 92 22.70 9.03 4.90
CA VAL A 92 21.47 8.40 4.40
C VAL A 92 20.40 9.43 4.03
N ALA A 93 20.29 10.51 4.82
CA ALA A 93 19.35 11.58 4.57
C ALA A 93 19.67 12.34 3.29
N GLY A 94 20.95 12.65 3.04
CA GLY A 94 21.38 13.30 1.81
C GLY A 94 21.26 12.39 0.59
N ASP A 95 21.56 11.09 0.71
CA ASP A 95 21.33 10.13 -0.37
C ASP A 95 19.84 10.07 -0.75
N THR A 96 18.96 10.04 0.25
CA THR A 96 17.51 10.07 0.05
C THR A 96 17.06 11.34 -0.67
N ARG A 97 17.55 12.52 -0.23
CA ARG A 97 17.20 13.81 -0.86
C ARG A 97 17.69 13.89 -2.31
N LEU A 98 18.88 13.37 -2.61
CA LEU A 98 19.42 13.34 -3.97
C LEU A 98 18.61 12.41 -4.88
N VAL A 99 18.31 11.20 -4.43
CA VAL A 99 17.48 10.25 -5.18
C VAL A 99 16.10 10.86 -5.42
N GLU A 100 15.47 11.42 -4.39
CA GLU A 100 14.19 12.08 -4.55
C GLU A 100 14.27 13.23 -5.58
N HIS A 101 15.31 14.06 -5.55
CA HIS A 101 15.47 15.16 -6.49
C HIS A 101 15.68 14.67 -7.93
N ILE A 102 16.58 13.71 -8.16
CA ILE A 102 16.84 13.12 -9.49
C ILE A 102 15.54 12.61 -10.11
N PHE A 103 14.79 11.79 -9.36
CA PHE A 103 13.59 11.14 -9.88
C PHE A 103 12.41 12.11 -10.03
N ARG A 104 12.28 13.11 -9.14
CA ARG A 104 11.30 14.20 -9.34
C ARG A 104 11.56 14.97 -10.62
N GLN A 105 12.81 15.21 -11.01
CA GLN A 105 13.10 15.86 -12.30
C GLN A 105 12.70 14.93 -13.47
N ALA A 106 13.06 13.64 -13.41
CA ALA A 106 12.74 12.66 -14.45
C ALA A 106 11.22 12.46 -14.64
N MET A 107 10.44 12.59 -13.57
CA MET A 107 8.98 12.42 -13.60
C MET A 107 8.21 13.62 -14.15
N LYS A 108 8.85 14.78 -14.37
CA LYS A 108 8.15 15.97 -14.90
C LYS A 108 7.66 15.81 -16.33
N ARG A 109 8.40 15.05 -17.15
CA ARG A 109 8.07 14.77 -18.56
C ARG A 109 8.62 13.40 -18.94
N GLU A 110 7.86 12.64 -19.72
CA GLU A 110 8.26 11.29 -20.15
C GLU A 110 9.63 11.25 -20.86
N CYS A 111 9.95 12.26 -21.68
CA CYS A 111 11.26 12.34 -22.34
C CYS A 111 12.45 12.46 -21.37
N LEU A 112 12.23 12.93 -20.13
CA LEU A 112 13.27 13.00 -19.10
C LEU A 112 13.54 11.63 -18.45
N GLN A 113 12.62 10.67 -18.57
CA GLN A 113 12.84 9.29 -18.12
C GLN A 113 13.89 8.61 -18.99
N ASP A 114 13.75 8.73 -20.31
CA ASP A 114 14.75 8.26 -21.28
C ASP A 114 16.10 8.94 -21.08
N GLU A 115 16.10 10.26 -20.84
CA GLU A 115 17.32 11.00 -20.53
C GLU A 115 18.00 10.46 -19.27
N LEU A 116 17.25 10.15 -18.21
CA LEU A 116 17.83 9.56 -17.00
C LEU A 116 18.46 8.19 -17.30
N TYR A 117 17.78 7.32 -18.05
CA TYR A 117 18.38 6.05 -18.50
C TYR A 117 19.68 6.28 -19.26
N CYS A 118 19.68 7.24 -20.19
CA CYS A 118 20.86 7.56 -20.98
C CYS A 118 22.03 8.03 -20.12
N GLN A 119 21.76 8.92 -19.16
CA GLN A 119 22.74 9.44 -18.22
C GLN A 119 23.30 8.34 -17.31
N LEU A 120 22.46 7.44 -16.81
CA LEU A 120 22.91 6.33 -15.95
C LEU A 120 23.75 5.33 -16.72
N VAL A 121 23.32 4.90 -17.91
CA VAL A 121 24.11 3.98 -18.74
C VAL A 121 25.44 4.61 -19.16
N LYS A 122 25.46 5.90 -19.52
CA LYS A 122 26.71 6.65 -19.76
C LYS A 122 27.68 6.54 -18.59
N GLN A 123 27.19 6.72 -17.35
CA GLN A 123 28.05 6.67 -16.16
C GLN A 123 28.52 5.26 -15.78
N LEU A 124 27.98 4.21 -16.41
CA LEU A 124 28.39 2.82 -16.23
C LEU A 124 29.34 2.32 -17.35
N ILE A 125 29.35 2.98 -18.51
CA ILE A 125 30.25 2.63 -19.62
C ILE A 125 31.64 3.19 -19.35
N ASN A 126 32.67 2.34 -19.41
CA ASN A 126 34.08 2.71 -19.21
C ASN A 126 34.42 3.40 -17.88
N ASN A 127 33.57 3.22 -16.86
CA ASN A 127 33.83 3.75 -15.52
C ASN A 127 34.87 2.90 -14.78
N LYS A 128 36.06 3.46 -14.56
CA LYS A 128 37.16 2.77 -13.86
C LYS A 128 37.06 2.85 -12.33
N LYS A 129 36.13 3.63 -11.79
CA LYS A 129 35.95 3.84 -10.35
C LYS A 129 34.86 2.92 -9.81
N ARG A 130 35.24 1.73 -9.36
CA ARG A 130 34.28 0.70 -8.90
C ARG A 130 33.26 1.19 -7.87
N SER A 131 33.66 2.03 -6.90
CA SER A 131 32.72 2.58 -5.91
C SER A 131 31.68 3.52 -6.51
N ASN A 132 32.06 4.27 -7.55
CA ASN A 132 31.17 5.16 -8.29
C ASN A 132 30.22 4.35 -9.18
N GLU A 133 30.75 3.31 -9.83
CA GLU A 133 29.97 2.36 -10.64
C GLU A 133 28.89 1.65 -9.79
N ASP A 134 29.25 1.11 -8.62
CA ASP A 134 28.31 0.45 -7.70
C ASP A 134 27.14 1.37 -7.31
N ARG A 135 27.42 2.64 -7.00
CA ARG A 135 26.39 3.66 -6.69
C ARG A 135 25.52 3.97 -7.91
N CYS A 136 26.10 4.01 -9.11
CA CYS A 136 25.32 4.25 -10.33
C CYS A 136 24.39 3.07 -10.66
N TRP A 137 24.83 1.83 -10.39
CA TRP A 137 23.96 0.64 -10.50
C TRP A 137 22.75 0.71 -9.58
N GLU A 138 22.87 1.28 -8.38
CA GLU A 138 21.72 1.48 -7.49
C GLU A 138 20.69 2.43 -8.10
N LEU A 139 21.13 3.55 -8.68
CA LEU A 139 20.25 4.48 -9.36
C LEU A 139 19.56 3.82 -10.56
N LEU A 140 20.28 3.00 -11.34
CA LEU A 140 19.69 2.26 -12.47
C LEU A 140 18.67 1.21 -11.99
N TRP A 141 18.95 0.54 -10.88
CA TRP A 141 18.02 -0.42 -10.26
C TRP A 141 16.74 0.26 -9.76
N LEU A 142 16.85 1.44 -9.15
CA LEU A 142 15.72 2.26 -8.76
C LEU A 142 14.94 2.75 -9.98
N CYS A 143 15.63 3.25 -11.01
CA CYS A 143 15.06 3.70 -12.29
C CYS A 143 14.21 2.59 -12.95
N ALA A 144 14.79 1.39 -13.10
CA ALA A 144 14.14 0.25 -13.75
C ALA A 144 12.85 -0.25 -13.06
N GLY A 145 12.69 -0.03 -11.76
CA GLY A 145 11.46 -0.38 -11.05
C GLY A 145 10.51 0.79 -10.81
N CYS A 146 10.82 1.97 -11.35
CA CYS A 146 10.04 3.19 -11.14
C CYS A 146 9.25 3.57 -12.40
N PHE A 147 9.90 3.58 -13.56
CA PHE A 147 9.26 3.83 -14.85
C PHE A 147 10.00 3.07 -15.97
N PRO A 148 9.34 2.74 -17.10
CA PRO A 148 9.99 2.08 -18.21
C PRO A 148 10.81 3.10 -19.04
N CYS A 149 11.66 2.61 -19.93
CA CYS A 149 12.17 3.41 -21.05
C CYS A 149 11.26 3.27 -22.27
N SER A 150 11.32 4.27 -23.15
CA SER A 150 10.59 4.28 -24.42
C SER A 150 10.98 3.12 -25.33
N GLN A 151 10.12 2.80 -26.30
CA GLN A 151 10.35 1.70 -27.22
C GLN A 151 11.66 1.84 -28.03
N PRO A 152 12.05 3.02 -28.55
CA PRO A 152 13.34 3.20 -29.22
C PRO A 152 14.55 2.90 -28.31
N LEU A 153 14.50 3.32 -27.05
CA LEU A 153 15.61 3.15 -26.11
C LEU A 153 15.69 1.73 -25.52
N ARG A 154 14.54 1.04 -25.43
CA ARG A 154 14.40 -0.25 -24.73
C ARG A 154 15.37 -1.31 -25.22
N PHE A 155 15.51 -1.46 -26.54
CA PHE A 155 16.44 -2.45 -27.11
C PHE A 155 17.87 -2.21 -26.61
N HIS A 156 18.35 -0.97 -26.64
CA HIS A 156 19.71 -0.62 -26.25
C HIS A 156 19.95 -0.78 -24.75
N VAL A 157 18.98 -0.40 -23.90
CA VAL A 157 19.08 -0.61 -22.44
C VAL A 157 19.09 -2.10 -22.08
N THR A 158 18.18 -2.89 -22.67
CA THR A 158 18.16 -4.35 -22.46
C THR A 158 19.46 -4.99 -22.91
N SER A 159 19.97 -4.60 -24.09
CA SER A 159 21.22 -5.12 -24.63
C SER A 159 22.42 -4.77 -23.73
N PHE A 160 22.48 -3.54 -23.22
CA PHE A 160 23.47 -3.10 -22.24
C PHE A 160 23.42 -3.95 -20.95
N LEU A 161 22.22 -4.20 -20.39
CA LEU A 161 22.05 -4.99 -19.18
C LEU A 161 22.50 -6.45 -19.39
N LEU A 162 22.19 -7.04 -20.54
CA LEU A 162 22.64 -8.39 -20.91
C LEU A 162 24.15 -8.47 -21.06
N HIS A 163 24.77 -7.46 -21.68
CA HIS A 163 26.23 -7.36 -21.80
C HIS A 163 26.89 -7.25 -20.41
N LYS A 164 26.29 -6.47 -19.50
CA LYS A 164 26.75 -6.26 -18.12
C LYS A 164 26.26 -7.33 -17.14
N ARG A 165 25.81 -8.51 -17.59
CA ARG A 165 25.29 -9.61 -16.73
C ARG A 165 26.20 -10.07 -15.57
N ARG A 166 27.49 -9.74 -15.60
CA ARG A 166 28.44 -10.02 -14.50
C ARG A 166 28.27 -9.05 -13.32
N SER A 167 27.66 -7.88 -13.55
CA SER A 167 27.33 -6.94 -12.49
C SER A 167 26.17 -7.48 -11.65
N PRO A 168 26.24 -7.44 -10.31
CA PRO A 168 25.24 -8.08 -9.44
C PRO A 168 23.80 -7.63 -9.66
N LEU A 169 23.61 -6.34 -9.99
CA LEU A 169 22.27 -5.74 -10.17
C LEU A 169 21.75 -5.82 -11.61
N ALA A 170 22.57 -6.23 -12.59
CA ALA A 170 22.18 -6.16 -14.00
C ALA A 170 20.97 -7.04 -14.34
N ARG A 171 20.93 -8.26 -13.78
CA ARG A 171 19.79 -9.18 -13.96
C ARG A 171 18.51 -8.61 -13.34
N ASP A 172 18.60 -8.07 -12.14
CA ASP A 172 17.44 -7.51 -11.43
C ASP A 172 16.93 -6.25 -12.13
N CYS A 173 17.82 -5.38 -12.63
CA CYS A 173 17.43 -4.25 -13.46
C CYS A 173 16.65 -4.68 -14.70
N LEU A 174 17.04 -5.78 -15.35
CA LEU A 174 16.34 -6.30 -16.53
C LEU A 174 14.93 -6.78 -16.17
N LEU A 175 14.80 -7.61 -15.13
CA LEU A 175 13.51 -8.11 -14.66
C LEU A 175 12.57 -6.97 -14.22
N ARG A 176 13.13 -5.97 -13.55
CA ARG A 176 12.38 -4.78 -13.10
C ARG A 176 11.91 -3.95 -14.29
N LEU A 177 12.76 -3.74 -15.28
CA LEU A 177 12.39 -3.02 -16.51
C LEU A 177 11.24 -3.73 -17.23
N GLU A 178 11.32 -5.06 -17.40
CA GLU A 178 10.25 -5.86 -18.02
C GLU A 178 8.92 -5.74 -17.27
N ARG A 179 8.95 -5.82 -15.93
CA ARG A 179 7.75 -5.63 -15.10
C ARG A 179 7.17 -4.22 -15.24
N THR A 180 8.00 -3.19 -15.19
CA THR A 180 7.52 -1.81 -15.28
C THR A 180 6.94 -1.48 -16.66
N VAL A 181 7.44 -2.12 -17.73
CA VAL A 181 6.82 -2.05 -19.06
C VAL A 181 5.41 -2.65 -19.08
N GLN A 182 5.17 -3.73 -18.34
CA GLN A 182 3.87 -4.41 -18.27
C GLN A 182 2.89 -3.66 -17.35
N LEU A 183 3.36 -3.20 -16.19
CA LEU A 183 2.51 -2.65 -15.13
C LEU A 183 2.33 -1.12 -15.24
N GLY A 184 3.21 -0.44 -15.98
CA GLY A 184 3.21 1.02 -16.13
C GLY A 184 4.00 1.75 -15.05
N CYS A 185 4.04 3.08 -15.16
CA CYS A 185 4.88 3.95 -14.34
C CYS A 185 4.32 4.15 -12.91
N ARG A 186 5.24 4.29 -11.95
CA ARG A 186 4.98 4.83 -10.61
C ARG A 186 4.65 6.33 -10.70
N ARG A 187 3.86 6.82 -9.74
CA ARG A 187 3.49 8.24 -9.61
C ARG A 187 4.39 9.02 -8.65
N SER A 188 5.11 8.32 -7.79
CA SER A 188 6.02 8.91 -6.81
C SER A 188 7.45 8.43 -7.01
N PRO A 189 8.46 9.26 -6.66
CA PRO A 189 9.87 8.85 -6.62
C PRO A 189 10.09 7.59 -5.77
N PRO A 190 11.24 6.90 -5.94
CA PRO A 190 11.57 5.75 -5.10
C PRO A 190 11.56 6.10 -3.62
N HIS A 191 10.88 5.26 -2.83
CA HIS A 191 10.76 5.45 -1.39
C HIS A 191 12.11 5.16 -0.69
N PRO A 192 12.44 5.80 0.45
CA PRO A 192 13.71 5.55 1.17
C PRO A 192 13.96 4.07 1.51
N LEU A 193 12.89 3.29 1.74
CA LEU A 193 13.00 1.83 1.94
C LEU A 193 13.56 1.10 0.72
N GLU A 194 13.21 1.53 -0.49
CA GLU A 194 13.72 0.96 -1.74
C GLU A 194 15.22 1.26 -1.90
N LEU A 195 15.61 2.51 -1.62
CA LEU A 195 17.01 2.93 -1.60
C LEU A 195 17.82 2.11 -0.59
N HIS A 196 17.35 2.00 0.65
CA HIS A 196 18.03 1.19 1.67
C HIS A 196 18.17 -0.27 1.27
N THR A 197 17.19 -0.83 0.56
CA THR A 197 17.20 -2.23 0.10
C THR A 197 18.34 -2.47 -0.89
N VAL A 198 18.45 -1.62 -1.92
CA VAL A 198 19.51 -1.77 -2.93
C VAL A 198 20.89 -1.47 -2.35
N GLN A 199 21.00 -0.49 -1.44
CA GLN A 199 22.27 -0.15 -0.79
C GLN A 199 22.78 -1.28 0.14
N LYS A 200 21.87 -2.02 0.79
CA LYS A 200 22.22 -3.22 1.58
C LYS A 200 22.50 -4.44 0.72
N LYS A 201 22.30 -4.37 -0.61
CA LYS A 201 22.38 -5.50 -1.54
C LYS A 201 21.47 -6.67 -1.11
N SER A 202 20.32 -6.34 -0.52
CA SER A 202 19.29 -7.31 -0.16
C SER A 202 18.41 -7.58 -1.38
N GLY A 203 18.21 -8.86 -1.72
CA GLY A 203 17.45 -9.26 -2.92
C GLY A 203 15.95 -8.99 -2.85
N ALA A 204 15.38 -8.77 -1.65
CA ALA A 204 13.99 -8.38 -1.46
C ALA A 204 13.82 -7.55 -0.19
N LEU A 205 12.84 -6.63 -0.19
CA LEU A 205 12.41 -5.91 1.01
C LEU A 205 11.33 -6.74 1.72
N GLY A 206 11.56 -7.12 2.98
CA GLY A 206 10.51 -7.71 3.82
C GLY A 206 9.60 -6.65 4.41
N GLN A 207 8.28 -6.90 4.44
CA GLN A 207 7.31 -6.11 5.19
C GLN A 207 6.49 -7.02 6.11
N THR A 208 6.39 -6.61 7.38
CA THR A 208 5.57 -7.26 8.39
C THR A 208 4.13 -6.80 8.26
N VAL A 209 3.22 -7.74 8.01
CA VAL A 209 1.78 -7.52 8.01
C VAL A 209 1.17 -8.06 9.29
N VAL A 210 0.37 -7.24 9.97
CA VAL A 210 -0.32 -7.58 11.23
C VAL A 210 -1.74 -8.03 10.92
N LEU A 211 -2.11 -9.20 11.45
CA LEU A 211 -3.44 -9.78 11.30
C LEU A 211 -4.37 -9.37 12.45
N PRO A 212 -5.70 -9.55 12.31
CA PRO A 212 -6.67 -9.24 13.36
C PRO A 212 -6.46 -10.03 14.66
N ASP A 213 -5.93 -11.25 14.56
CA ASP A 213 -5.53 -12.09 15.69
C ASP A 213 -4.20 -11.65 16.35
N LYS A 214 -3.65 -10.50 15.92
CA LYS A 214 -2.37 -9.91 16.32
C LYS A 214 -1.12 -10.69 15.91
N SER A 215 -1.27 -11.80 15.19
CA SER A 215 -0.14 -12.51 14.60
C SER A 215 0.44 -11.71 13.42
N ARG A 216 1.66 -12.06 13.02
CA ARG A 216 2.44 -11.33 12.02
C ARG A 216 2.81 -12.25 10.86
N VAL A 217 2.72 -11.73 9.64
CA VAL A 217 3.12 -12.40 8.41
C VAL A 217 4.13 -11.51 7.69
N GLU A 218 5.33 -12.03 7.46
CA GLU A 218 6.32 -11.36 6.62
C GLU A 218 6.01 -11.63 5.15
N ILE A 219 5.97 -10.59 4.31
CA ILE A 219 5.87 -10.69 2.84
C ILE A 219 7.04 -9.98 2.17
N ALA A 220 7.43 -10.46 0.99
CA ALA A 220 8.40 -9.77 0.16
C ALA A 220 7.68 -8.68 -0.63
N VAL A 221 8.29 -7.50 -0.72
CA VAL A 221 7.74 -6.35 -1.42
C VAL A 221 8.77 -5.83 -2.41
N GLU A 222 8.27 -5.50 -3.59
CA GLU A 222 9.03 -4.97 -4.71
C GLU A 222 8.52 -3.58 -5.09
N SER A 223 9.31 -2.84 -5.86
CA SER A 223 8.94 -1.49 -6.34
C SER A 223 7.63 -1.46 -7.13
N SER A 224 7.30 -2.58 -7.77
CA SER A 224 6.09 -2.81 -8.56
C SER A 224 4.93 -3.43 -7.78
N SER A 225 5.11 -3.79 -6.51
CA SER A 225 4.04 -4.40 -5.71
C SER A 225 2.87 -3.42 -5.53
N ARG A 226 1.67 -3.84 -5.91
CA ARG A 226 0.42 -3.15 -5.58
C ARG A 226 -0.18 -3.72 -4.31
N ALA A 227 -1.06 -2.97 -3.65
CA ALA A 227 -1.74 -3.44 -2.45
C ALA A 227 -2.49 -4.77 -2.68
N GLY A 228 -3.12 -4.94 -3.86
CA GLY A 228 -3.76 -6.21 -4.24
C GLY A 228 -2.79 -7.39 -4.33
N ASP A 229 -1.61 -7.21 -4.90
CA ASP A 229 -0.58 -8.25 -4.98
C ASP A 229 -0.12 -8.67 -3.58
N MET A 230 0.07 -7.68 -2.70
CA MET A 230 0.45 -7.93 -1.30
C MET A 230 -0.66 -8.63 -0.52
N CYS A 231 -1.94 -8.28 -0.76
CA CYS A 231 -3.08 -9.01 -0.20
C CYS A 231 -3.05 -10.48 -0.63
N LEU A 232 -2.76 -10.74 -1.92
CA LEU A 232 -2.65 -12.09 -2.46
C LEU A 232 -1.51 -12.89 -1.81
N ASP A 233 -0.35 -12.28 -1.61
CA ASP A 233 0.78 -12.93 -0.93
C ASP A 233 0.45 -13.33 0.52
N VAL A 234 -0.22 -12.45 1.27
CA VAL A 234 -0.68 -12.75 2.63
C VAL A 234 -1.74 -13.86 2.60
N ALA A 235 -2.73 -13.76 1.71
CA ALA A 235 -3.79 -14.75 1.58
C ALA A 235 -3.24 -16.14 1.22
N ASN A 236 -2.27 -16.22 0.31
CA ASN A 236 -1.59 -17.46 -0.07
C ASN A 236 -0.85 -18.08 1.12
N LYS A 237 -0.14 -17.27 1.92
CA LYS A 237 0.57 -17.74 3.13
C LYS A 237 -0.37 -18.25 4.21
N LEU A 238 -1.54 -17.65 4.35
CA LEU A 238 -2.59 -18.12 5.24
C LEU A 238 -3.39 -19.29 4.65
N GLY A 239 -3.32 -19.46 3.33
CA GLY A 239 -4.09 -20.41 2.53
C GLY A 239 -5.59 -20.12 2.54
N LEU A 240 -5.96 -18.83 2.44
CA LEU A 240 -7.35 -18.38 2.27
C LEU A 240 -7.85 -18.76 0.86
N LYS A 241 -9.17 -18.91 0.72
CA LYS A 241 -9.81 -19.24 -0.57
C LYS A 241 -9.89 -18.05 -1.52
N THR A 242 -10.02 -16.83 -0.99
CA THR A 242 -10.20 -15.61 -1.77
C THR A 242 -9.62 -14.39 -1.07
N THR A 243 -9.20 -13.40 -1.85
CA THR A 243 -8.83 -12.06 -1.40
C THR A 243 -9.97 -11.05 -1.53
N SER A 244 -11.12 -11.45 -2.10
CA SER A 244 -12.25 -10.54 -2.33
C SER A 244 -12.76 -9.93 -1.03
N GLY A 245 -12.87 -8.60 -1.03
CA GLY A 245 -13.26 -7.78 0.12
C GLY A 245 -12.19 -7.61 1.20
N ILE A 246 -10.96 -8.12 1.00
CA ILE A 246 -9.83 -7.92 1.92
C ILE A 246 -8.96 -6.76 1.44
N SER A 247 -8.50 -5.94 2.38
CA SER A 247 -7.64 -4.79 2.10
C SER A 247 -6.47 -4.70 3.08
N LEU A 248 -5.40 -4.05 2.62
CA LEU A 248 -4.35 -3.55 3.49
C LEU A 248 -4.74 -2.19 4.06
N TYR A 249 -4.30 -1.94 5.29
CA TYR A 249 -4.45 -0.65 5.97
C TYR A 249 -3.09 -0.19 6.50
N TYR A 250 -2.79 1.08 6.30
CA TYR A 250 -1.67 1.76 6.92
C TYR A 250 -2.13 2.42 8.23
N ARG A 251 -1.55 2.02 9.36
CA ARG A 251 -1.87 2.56 10.68
C ARG A 251 -0.69 3.31 11.28
N VAL A 252 -0.93 4.55 11.71
CA VAL A 252 -0.01 5.35 12.53
C VAL A 252 -0.76 5.86 13.74
N ALA A 253 -0.20 5.63 14.94
CA ALA A 253 -0.91 5.80 16.20
C ALA A 253 -2.27 5.07 16.16
N ASP A 254 -3.37 5.76 16.49
CA ASP A 254 -4.72 5.18 16.50
C ASP A 254 -5.50 5.41 15.20
N LYS A 255 -4.86 5.96 14.15
CA LYS A 255 -5.52 6.22 12.86
C LYS A 255 -5.06 5.21 11.82
N ALA A 256 -6.03 4.59 11.15
CA ALA A 256 -5.81 3.66 10.05
C ALA A 256 -6.47 4.15 8.77
N VAL A 257 -5.77 3.98 7.64
CA VAL A 257 -6.26 4.33 6.30
C VAL A 257 -6.11 3.12 5.39
N SER A 258 -7.18 2.78 4.66
CA SER A 258 -7.16 1.71 3.66
C SER A 258 -6.22 2.09 2.52
N ILE A 259 -5.37 1.16 2.10
CA ILE A 259 -4.56 1.33 0.89
C ILE A 259 -5.42 0.94 -0.31
N PRO A 260 -5.57 1.79 -1.34
CA PRO A 260 -6.35 1.43 -2.54
C PRO A 260 -5.77 0.18 -3.22
N HIS A 261 -6.64 -0.78 -3.55
CA HIS A 261 -6.23 -2.11 -4.03
C HIS A 261 -5.31 -2.05 -5.28
N GLY A 262 -5.55 -1.11 -6.19
CA GLY A 262 -4.79 -0.94 -7.43
C GLY A 262 -3.53 -0.08 -7.30
N ASP A 263 -3.32 0.60 -6.17
CA ASP A 263 -2.19 1.52 -6.02
C ASP A 263 -0.89 0.75 -5.72
N TYR A 264 0.21 1.26 -6.27
CA TYR A 264 1.54 0.82 -5.88
C TYR A 264 1.79 1.16 -4.41
N TYR A 265 2.26 0.17 -3.65
CA TYR A 265 2.47 0.30 -2.22
C TYR A 265 3.36 1.50 -1.86
N PHE A 266 4.48 1.65 -2.53
CA PHE A 266 5.40 2.75 -2.27
C PHE A 266 4.88 4.11 -2.76
N ASP A 267 3.99 4.15 -3.76
CA ASP A 267 3.33 5.42 -4.13
C ASP A 267 2.40 5.88 -3.02
N PHE A 268 1.63 4.95 -2.45
CA PHE A 268 0.78 5.22 -1.30
C PHE A 268 1.62 5.70 -0.09
N LEU A 269 2.73 5.03 0.22
CA LEU A 269 3.64 5.46 1.31
C LEU A 269 4.16 6.88 1.10
N CYS A 270 4.53 7.23 -0.13
CA CYS A 270 4.95 8.59 -0.47
C CYS A 270 3.80 9.60 -0.30
N SER A 271 2.57 9.26 -0.72
CA SER A 271 1.42 10.17 -0.61
C SER A 271 0.93 10.39 0.81
N ILE A 272 1.04 9.36 1.68
CA ILE A 272 0.54 9.43 3.06
C ILE A 272 1.55 10.08 4.01
N ARG A 273 2.81 10.23 3.61
CA ARG A 273 3.90 10.74 4.45
C ARG A 273 3.59 12.08 5.13
N PRO A 274 3.08 13.13 4.45
CA PRO A 274 2.76 14.39 5.11
C PRO A 274 1.72 14.22 6.22
N LEU A 275 0.75 13.33 6.03
CA LEU A 275 -0.25 13.01 7.07
C LEU A 275 0.39 12.19 8.21
N ALA A 276 1.26 11.24 7.90
CA ALA A 276 1.95 10.43 8.91
C ALA A 276 2.87 11.28 9.80
N GLU A 277 3.62 12.22 9.21
CA GLU A 277 4.45 13.19 9.93
C GLU A 277 3.62 14.18 10.76
N TRP A 278 2.38 14.49 10.34
CA TRP A 278 1.46 15.28 11.17
C TRP A 278 0.90 14.47 12.36
N LEU A 279 0.66 13.18 12.16
CA LEU A 279 0.11 12.28 13.18
C LEU A 279 1.15 11.75 14.17
N SER A 280 2.43 11.83 13.84
CA SER A 280 3.53 11.34 14.66
C SER A 280 4.58 12.45 14.81
N SER A 281 4.95 12.78 16.04
CA SER A 281 6.03 13.73 16.31
C SER A 281 7.44 13.20 15.96
N GLU A 282 7.54 11.98 15.45
CA GLU A 282 8.81 11.36 15.05
C GLU A 282 9.06 11.55 13.54
N GLU A 283 10.30 11.88 13.16
CA GLU A 283 10.74 12.06 11.75
C GLU A 283 10.52 10.81 10.87
N CYS A 284 10.28 9.64 11.48
CA CYS A 284 9.93 8.40 10.79
C CYS A 284 8.89 7.65 11.63
N ALA A 285 7.63 8.06 11.51
CA ALA A 285 6.51 7.43 12.21
C ALA A 285 6.53 5.91 12.01
N LYS A 286 6.70 5.14 13.09
CA LYS A 286 6.47 3.69 13.04
C LYS A 286 5.01 3.46 12.64
N TYR A 287 4.81 2.72 11.56
CA TYR A 287 3.49 2.32 11.11
C TYR A 287 3.32 0.81 11.18
N ASP A 288 2.07 0.39 11.32
CA ASP A 288 1.68 -1.00 11.13
C ASP A 288 0.95 -1.15 9.80
N LEU A 289 1.29 -2.20 9.07
CA LEU A 289 0.54 -2.63 7.89
C LEU A 289 -0.45 -3.71 8.32
N LEU A 290 -1.74 -3.39 8.35
CA LEU A 290 -2.79 -4.31 8.80
C LEU A 290 -3.44 -5.00 7.61
N PHE A 291 -3.82 -6.26 7.77
CA PHE A 291 -4.59 -7.02 6.79
C PHE A 291 -5.95 -7.38 7.38
N ARG A 292 -7.01 -6.79 6.81
CA ARG A 292 -8.38 -6.88 7.37
C ARG A 292 -9.39 -7.05 6.24
N ARG A 293 -10.49 -7.76 6.52
CA ARG A 293 -11.67 -7.73 5.65
C ARG A 293 -12.32 -6.34 5.76
N LYS A 294 -12.38 -5.64 4.63
CA LYS A 294 -13.00 -4.32 4.45
C LYS A 294 -14.47 -4.45 4.07
N VAL A 295 -14.78 -5.31 3.10
CA VAL A 295 -16.12 -5.51 2.53
C VAL A 295 -16.63 -6.92 2.83
N TRP A 296 -17.89 -7.05 3.24
CA TRP A 296 -18.50 -8.29 3.75
C TRP A 296 -19.68 -8.80 2.88
N THR A 297 -19.55 -8.75 1.55
CA THR A 297 -20.60 -9.19 0.61
C THR A 297 -20.83 -10.70 0.64
N ASP A 298 -19.76 -11.49 0.50
CA ASP A 298 -19.83 -12.93 0.21
C ASP A 298 -19.41 -13.82 1.39
N VAL A 299 -19.55 -13.31 2.62
CA VAL A 299 -19.11 -14.04 3.80
C VAL A 299 -20.18 -15.04 4.24
N ARG A 300 -19.88 -16.33 4.08
CA ARG A 300 -20.63 -17.45 4.64
C ARG A 300 -19.76 -18.20 5.65
N VAL A 301 -20.17 -18.17 6.91
CA VAL A 301 -19.41 -18.79 8.01
C VAL A 301 -19.28 -20.30 7.77
N GLY A 302 -18.04 -20.79 7.79
CA GLY A 302 -17.66 -22.18 7.52
C GLY A 302 -17.24 -22.44 6.07
N GLU A 303 -17.46 -21.52 5.14
CA GLU A 303 -17.03 -21.69 3.74
C GLU A 303 -15.52 -21.54 3.61
N ASP A 304 -14.91 -20.58 4.30
CA ASP A 304 -13.46 -20.45 4.43
C ASP A 304 -13.06 -20.45 5.91
N PRO A 305 -12.88 -21.63 6.54
CA PRO A 305 -12.56 -21.72 7.95
C PRO A 305 -11.27 -20.98 8.33
N LYS A 306 -10.31 -20.82 7.41
CA LYS A 306 -9.07 -20.08 7.71
C LYS A 306 -9.35 -18.59 7.79
N ALA A 307 -10.15 -18.05 6.87
CA ALA A 307 -10.59 -16.66 6.96
C ALA A 307 -11.45 -16.43 8.22
N ASP A 308 -12.34 -17.36 8.54
CA ASP A 308 -13.19 -17.30 9.73
C ASP A 308 -12.37 -17.22 11.03
N LEU A 309 -11.39 -18.13 11.17
CA LEU A 309 -10.62 -18.29 12.40
C LEU A 309 -9.52 -17.25 12.59
N ARG A 310 -9.02 -16.65 11.50
CA ARG A 310 -7.90 -15.69 11.51
C ARG A 310 -8.34 -14.23 11.32
N LEU A 311 -9.44 -13.99 10.60
CA LEU A 311 -9.94 -12.65 10.28
C LEU A 311 -11.33 -12.41 10.90
N HIS A 312 -12.34 -13.15 10.43
CA HIS A 312 -13.75 -12.78 10.68
C HIS A 312 -14.07 -12.80 12.17
N PHE A 313 -13.67 -13.85 12.89
CA PHE A 313 -13.91 -13.98 14.32
C PHE A 313 -13.38 -12.78 15.11
N PHE A 314 -12.11 -12.40 14.85
CA PHE A 314 -11.48 -11.33 15.61
C PHE A 314 -12.03 -9.94 15.24
N GLN A 315 -12.41 -9.73 13.98
CA GLN A 315 -13.02 -8.46 13.57
C GLN A 315 -14.46 -8.30 14.12
N GLU A 316 -15.26 -9.36 14.11
CA GLU A 316 -16.62 -9.30 14.68
C GLU A 316 -16.60 -9.30 16.22
N LEU A 317 -15.60 -9.94 16.84
CA LEU A 317 -15.40 -9.88 18.28
C LEU A 317 -15.17 -8.44 18.76
N GLU A 318 -14.38 -7.65 18.02
CA GLU A 318 -14.15 -6.23 18.32
C GLU A 318 -15.48 -5.46 18.32
N SER A 319 -16.27 -5.59 17.25
CA SER A 319 -17.59 -4.94 17.13
C SER A 319 -18.60 -5.39 18.19
N PHE A 320 -18.58 -6.67 18.54
CA PHE A 320 -19.40 -7.26 19.60
C PHE A 320 -19.06 -6.67 20.97
N LEU A 321 -17.79 -6.68 21.36
CA LEU A 321 -17.36 -6.19 22.68
C LEU A 321 -17.55 -4.67 22.83
N SER A 322 -17.43 -3.90 21.74
CA SER A 322 -17.77 -2.47 21.75
C SER A 322 -19.27 -2.19 21.97
N GLY A 323 -20.13 -3.21 21.91
CA GLY A 323 -21.57 -3.04 22.10
C GLY A 323 -22.24 -2.34 20.93
N HIS A 324 -21.76 -2.53 19.70
CA HIS A 324 -22.38 -1.91 18.52
C HIS A 324 -23.63 -2.64 18.02
N HIS A 325 -23.81 -3.90 18.41
CA HIS A 325 -24.93 -4.72 18.00
C HIS A 325 -26.06 -4.67 19.04
N LYS A 326 -27.31 -4.79 18.58
CA LYS A 326 -28.45 -5.04 19.46
C LYS A 326 -28.36 -6.49 19.95
N CYS A 327 -28.03 -6.67 21.23
CA CYS A 327 -27.81 -7.97 21.85
C CYS A 327 -28.62 -8.07 23.14
N SER A 328 -29.40 -9.14 23.29
CA SER A 328 -30.10 -9.42 24.55
C SER A 328 -29.16 -10.03 25.59
N LYS A 329 -29.54 -9.96 26.88
CA LYS A 329 -28.79 -10.65 27.96
C LYS A 329 -28.58 -12.12 27.64
N SER A 330 -29.62 -12.82 27.18
CA SER A 330 -29.55 -14.26 26.87
C SER A 330 -28.56 -14.56 25.74
N GLU A 331 -28.54 -13.74 24.68
CA GLU A 331 -27.56 -13.88 23.59
C GLU A 331 -26.15 -13.56 24.08
N ALA A 332 -25.98 -12.52 24.91
CA ALA A 332 -24.69 -12.16 25.49
C ALA A 332 -24.11 -13.30 26.34
N VAL A 333 -24.91 -13.96 27.18
CA VAL A 333 -24.49 -15.15 27.96
C VAL A 333 -24.04 -16.27 27.02
N GLN A 334 -24.82 -16.57 25.98
CA GLN A 334 -24.51 -17.62 25.01
C GLN A 334 -23.17 -17.36 24.29
N LEU A 335 -22.98 -16.14 23.79
CA LEU A 335 -21.76 -15.73 23.10
C LEU A 335 -20.57 -15.72 24.04
N ALA A 336 -20.73 -15.18 25.25
CA ALA A 336 -19.69 -15.18 26.28
C ALA A 336 -19.23 -16.59 26.66
N ALA A 337 -20.12 -17.58 26.69
CA ALA A 337 -19.74 -18.98 26.90
C ALA A 337 -18.84 -19.53 25.76
N TYR A 338 -19.08 -19.14 24.51
CA TYR A 338 -18.17 -19.46 23.40
C TYR A 338 -16.82 -18.75 23.55
N LEU A 339 -16.82 -17.45 23.84
CA LEU A 339 -15.60 -16.66 24.02
C LEU A 339 -14.76 -17.16 25.19
N TYR A 340 -15.41 -17.57 26.29
CA TYR A 340 -14.77 -18.18 27.44
C TYR A 340 -14.02 -19.46 27.04
N ARG A 341 -14.64 -20.29 26.20
CA ARG A 341 -14.04 -21.50 25.64
C ARG A 341 -12.87 -21.19 24.70
N VAL A 342 -12.98 -20.17 23.85
CA VAL A 342 -11.90 -19.73 22.97
C VAL A 342 -10.67 -19.36 23.80
N ARG A 343 -10.87 -18.60 24.88
CA ARG A 343 -9.77 -18.10 25.73
C ARG A 343 -9.17 -19.20 26.60
N PHE A 344 -9.99 -19.95 27.34
CA PHE A 344 -9.52 -20.86 28.40
C PHE A 344 -9.56 -22.34 28.05
N GLY A 345 -10.10 -22.71 26.89
CA GLY A 345 -10.23 -24.11 26.49
C GLY A 345 -11.26 -24.86 27.34
N GLN A 346 -10.96 -26.11 27.69
CA GLN A 346 -11.88 -27.02 28.40
C GLN A 346 -11.76 -26.95 29.93
N THR A 347 -10.65 -26.43 30.45
CA THR A 347 -10.33 -26.46 31.88
C THR A 347 -11.07 -25.40 32.70
N GLY A 348 -11.52 -24.29 32.10
CA GLY A 348 -12.55 -23.40 32.66
C GLY A 348 -12.30 -22.82 34.06
N PHE A 349 -11.06 -22.74 34.54
CA PHE A 349 -10.77 -22.39 35.94
C PHE A 349 -10.78 -20.88 36.26
N GLU A 350 -10.67 -19.99 35.27
CA GLU A 350 -10.44 -18.55 35.55
C GLU A 350 -11.66 -17.78 36.06
N LEU A 351 -12.89 -18.21 35.71
CA LEU A 351 -14.08 -17.61 36.30
C LEU A 351 -14.31 -18.09 37.73
N HIS A 352 -13.54 -19.06 38.25
CA HIS A 352 -13.64 -19.46 39.66
C HIS A 352 -12.88 -18.52 40.62
N ASP A 353 -12.04 -17.62 40.12
CA ASP A 353 -11.37 -16.58 40.91
C ASP A 353 -12.17 -15.27 40.89
N ASP A 354 -12.83 -14.94 42.00
CA ASP A 354 -13.66 -13.75 42.14
C ASP A 354 -12.87 -12.44 41.92
N LYS A 355 -11.56 -12.43 42.21
CA LYS A 355 -10.72 -11.23 42.02
C LYS A 355 -10.49 -10.89 40.55
N LYS A 356 -10.58 -11.88 39.65
CA LYS A 356 -10.33 -11.72 38.21
C LYS A 356 -11.61 -11.70 37.38
N THR A 357 -12.75 -12.08 37.97
CA THR A 357 -14.03 -12.22 37.26
C THR A 357 -14.40 -10.94 36.51
N ALA A 358 -14.33 -9.78 37.16
CA ALA A 358 -14.68 -8.50 36.52
C ALA A 358 -13.76 -8.09 35.36
N GLU A 359 -12.47 -8.49 35.40
CA GLU A 359 -11.53 -8.23 34.30
C GLU A 359 -11.83 -9.15 33.11
N VAL A 360 -12.03 -10.45 33.38
CA VAL A 360 -12.37 -11.44 32.36
C VAL A 360 -13.66 -11.09 31.64
N LEU A 361 -14.69 -10.60 32.36
CA LEU A 361 -15.97 -10.24 31.77
C LEU A 361 -15.87 -9.13 30.70
N LYS A 362 -14.90 -8.22 30.80
CA LYS A 362 -14.69 -7.15 29.79
C LYS A 362 -14.31 -7.69 28.41
N ASP A 363 -13.76 -8.89 28.36
CA ASP A 363 -13.37 -9.56 27.13
C ASP A 363 -14.43 -10.57 26.63
N LEU A 364 -15.56 -10.70 27.36
CA LEU A 364 -16.63 -11.67 27.07
C LEU A 364 -17.99 -11.02 26.83
N ILE A 365 -18.27 -9.90 27.48
CA ILE A 365 -19.58 -9.24 27.49
C ILE A 365 -19.44 -7.85 26.86
N PRO A 366 -20.39 -7.43 26.00
CA PRO A 366 -20.42 -6.09 25.42
C PRO A 366 -20.38 -4.99 26.50
N GLN A 367 -19.62 -3.92 26.23
CA GLN A 367 -19.37 -2.87 27.19
C GLN A 367 -20.64 -2.23 27.76
N ASP A 368 -21.68 -2.08 26.94
CA ASP A 368 -22.97 -1.49 27.32
C ASP A 368 -23.86 -2.42 28.16
N LEU A 369 -23.59 -3.74 28.12
CA LEU A 369 -24.30 -4.74 28.92
C LEU A 369 -23.61 -5.06 30.25
N LEU A 370 -22.33 -4.72 30.42
CA LEU A 370 -21.57 -5.07 31.64
C LEU A 370 -22.22 -4.62 32.95
N GLN A 371 -22.95 -3.50 32.94
CA GLN A 371 -23.54 -2.89 34.13
C GLN A 371 -24.98 -3.33 34.44
N ILE A 372 -25.61 -4.15 33.58
CA ILE A 372 -27.01 -4.55 33.77
C ILE A 372 -27.18 -5.61 34.86
N GLU A 373 -26.12 -6.34 35.20
CA GLU A 373 -26.07 -7.39 36.22
C GLU A 373 -24.74 -7.34 36.97
N PRO A 374 -24.69 -7.76 38.25
CA PRO A 374 -23.43 -7.89 38.97
C PRO A 374 -22.54 -8.99 38.35
N PRO A 375 -21.20 -8.89 38.50
CA PRO A 375 -20.25 -9.84 37.92
C PRO A 375 -20.54 -11.31 38.25
N ASP A 376 -21.01 -11.60 39.47
CA ASP A 376 -21.27 -12.96 39.93
C ASP A 376 -22.44 -13.62 39.20
N HIS A 377 -23.49 -12.85 38.86
CA HIS A 377 -24.61 -13.36 38.06
C HIS A 377 -24.18 -13.66 36.63
N TRP A 378 -23.41 -12.77 36.00
CA TRP A 378 -22.82 -13.03 34.69
C TRP A 378 -21.98 -14.31 34.70
N LYS A 379 -21.09 -14.44 35.69
CA LYS A 379 -20.26 -15.63 35.89
C LYS A 379 -21.11 -16.90 36.00
N GLN A 380 -22.15 -16.91 36.83
CA GLN A 380 -23.02 -18.07 37.02
C GLN A 380 -23.72 -18.48 35.71
N ASP A 381 -24.28 -17.53 34.98
CA ASP A 381 -25.00 -17.77 33.73
C ASP A 381 -24.04 -18.27 32.63
N ILE A 382 -22.84 -17.68 32.52
CA ILE A 382 -21.80 -18.06 31.56
C ILE A 382 -21.29 -19.47 31.85
N VAL A 383 -20.97 -19.80 33.10
CA VAL A 383 -20.48 -21.14 33.48
C VAL A 383 -21.56 -22.21 33.21
N THR A 384 -22.81 -21.93 33.57
CA THR A 384 -23.94 -22.82 33.28
C THR A 384 -24.06 -23.10 31.79
N THR A 385 -23.98 -22.06 30.97
CA THR A 385 -24.09 -22.17 29.50
C THR A 385 -22.86 -22.82 28.88
N PHE A 386 -21.66 -22.53 29.40
CA PHE A 386 -20.41 -23.16 28.98
C PHE A 386 -20.44 -24.67 29.16
N ASN A 387 -20.98 -25.16 30.29
CA ASN A 387 -21.12 -26.58 30.58
C ASN A 387 -22.10 -27.30 29.63
N ARG A 388 -23.15 -26.61 29.15
CA ARG A 388 -24.06 -27.15 28.13
C ARG A 388 -23.37 -27.40 26.79
N HIS A 389 -22.28 -26.70 26.51
CA HIS A 389 -21.51 -26.82 25.27
C HIS A 389 -20.28 -27.74 25.43
N ALA A 390 -20.28 -28.66 26.41
CA ALA A 390 -19.19 -29.61 26.63
C ALA A 390 -18.76 -30.30 25.32
N GLY A 391 -17.45 -30.45 25.12
CA GLY A 391 -16.88 -31.07 23.92
C GLY A 391 -16.54 -30.14 22.76
N LEU A 392 -17.06 -28.90 22.68
CA LEU A 392 -16.58 -27.94 21.66
C LEU A 392 -15.09 -27.63 21.88
N ASN A 393 -14.31 -27.61 20.80
CA ASN A 393 -12.94 -27.08 20.82
C ASN A 393 -12.94 -25.56 20.58
N ARG A 394 -11.76 -24.94 20.59
CA ARG A 394 -11.62 -23.47 20.44
C ARG A 394 -12.08 -22.98 19.08
N ASP A 395 -11.78 -23.71 18.01
CA ASP A 395 -12.10 -23.28 16.65
C ASP A 395 -13.60 -23.46 16.35
N ASP A 396 -14.20 -24.55 16.83
CA ASP A 396 -15.65 -24.76 16.75
C ASP A 396 -16.40 -23.71 17.57
N ALA A 397 -15.85 -23.27 18.71
CA ALA A 397 -16.43 -22.18 19.49
C ALA A 397 -16.40 -20.84 18.75
N LYS A 398 -15.30 -20.53 18.05
CA LYS A 398 -15.22 -19.35 17.16
C LYS A 398 -16.24 -19.43 16.03
N LEU A 399 -16.39 -20.59 15.40
CA LEU A 399 -17.38 -20.80 14.34
C LEU A 399 -18.81 -20.70 14.87
N ALA A 400 -19.09 -21.24 16.06
CA ALA A 400 -20.40 -21.13 16.70
C ALA A 400 -20.75 -19.68 17.06
N PHE A 401 -19.77 -18.92 17.57
CA PHE A 401 -19.90 -17.47 17.76
C PHE A 401 -20.24 -16.77 16.44
N LEU A 402 -19.44 -16.99 15.40
CA LEU A 402 -19.65 -16.38 14.07
C LEU A 402 -21.01 -16.73 13.47
N ARG A 403 -21.43 -18.00 13.54
CA ARG A 403 -22.74 -18.44 13.04
C ARG A 403 -23.88 -17.69 13.73
N HIS A 404 -23.78 -17.49 15.05
CA HIS A 404 -24.79 -16.75 15.79
C HIS A 404 -24.84 -15.27 15.35
N VAL A 405 -23.71 -14.56 15.40
CA VAL A 405 -23.68 -13.13 15.05
C VAL A 405 -23.96 -12.86 13.57
N SER A 406 -23.67 -13.82 12.68
CA SER A 406 -23.99 -13.72 11.25
C SER A 406 -25.48 -13.61 10.92
N THR A 407 -26.35 -13.94 11.87
CA THR A 407 -27.80 -13.74 11.74
C THR A 407 -28.22 -12.28 11.90
N TRP A 408 -27.38 -11.45 12.53
CA TRP A 408 -27.70 -10.08 12.83
C TRP A 408 -27.67 -9.19 11.58
N PRO A 409 -28.55 -8.17 11.50
CA PRO A 409 -28.56 -7.24 10.37
C PRO A 409 -27.30 -6.37 10.29
N THR A 410 -26.55 -6.26 11.38
CA THR A 410 -25.32 -5.47 11.51
C THR A 410 -24.05 -6.31 11.48
N PHE A 411 -24.12 -7.62 11.16
CA PHE A 411 -22.93 -8.44 10.94
C PHE A 411 -22.05 -7.88 9.82
N GLY A 412 -20.73 -7.86 10.03
CA GLY A 412 -19.78 -7.37 9.03
C GLY A 412 -19.91 -5.87 8.76
N SER A 413 -20.34 -5.09 9.76
CA SER A 413 -20.45 -3.64 9.66
C SER A 413 -19.20 -2.94 10.18
N ALA A 414 -18.81 -1.86 9.51
CA ALA A 414 -18.01 -0.82 10.14
C ALA A 414 -18.95 0.18 10.82
N PHE A 415 -18.65 0.54 12.08
CA PHE A 415 -19.46 1.43 12.88
C PHE A 415 -18.76 2.76 13.11
N PHE A 416 -19.51 3.86 13.01
CA PHE A 416 -18.98 5.22 13.12
C PHE A 416 -19.89 6.09 13.99
N HIS A 417 -19.30 6.85 14.91
CA HIS A 417 -20.06 7.84 15.68
C HIS A 417 -20.38 9.06 14.83
N ILE A 418 -21.63 9.51 14.90
CA ILE A 418 -22.14 10.67 14.18
C ILE A 418 -22.64 11.70 15.19
N GLU A 419 -22.13 12.92 15.07
CA GLU A 419 -22.61 14.09 15.79
C GLU A 419 -23.82 14.67 15.03
N ARG A 420 -24.91 14.94 15.76
CA ARG A 420 -26.15 15.46 15.18
C ARG A 420 -25.97 16.89 14.66
N HIS A 421 -26.51 17.18 13.47
CA HIS A 421 -26.71 18.54 12.96
C HIS A 421 -28.20 18.90 12.98
N ASP A 422 -28.59 19.82 13.86
CA ASP A 422 -29.84 20.62 13.97
C ASP A 422 -31.25 20.02 13.76
N ASN A 423 -31.40 18.78 13.31
CA ASN A 423 -32.71 18.15 13.14
C ASN A 423 -33.16 17.48 14.45
N ARG A 424 -34.01 18.18 15.22
CA ARG A 424 -34.55 17.71 16.51
C ARG A 424 -35.39 16.42 16.41
N LYS A 425 -35.72 15.95 15.21
CA LYS A 425 -36.44 14.68 14.98
C LYS A 425 -35.62 13.44 15.38
N TYR A 426 -34.28 13.56 15.44
CA TYR A 426 -33.39 12.43 15.73
C TYR A 426 -32.68 12.55 17.10
N PRO A 427 -32.32 11.40 17.70
CA PRO A 427 -31.51 11.35 18.92
C PRO A 427 -30.21 12.15 18.81
N GLU A 428 -29.70 12.61 19.94
CA GLU A 428 -28.47 13.42 20.01
C GLU A 428 -27.21 12.61 19.64
N LYS A 429 -27.21 11.32 19.95
CA LYS A 429 -26.09 10.40 19.73
C LYS A 429 -26.46 9.34 18.71
N LEU A 430 -25.89 9.47 17.52
CA LEU A 430 -26.15 8.57 16.39
C LEU A 430 -24.93 7.71 16.08
N MET A 431 -25.19 6.55 15.52
CA MET A 431 -24.19 5.66 14.98
C MET A 431 -24.55 5.31 13.54
N ALA A 432 -23.57 5.37 12.64
CA ALA A 432 -23.68 4.85 11.29
C ALA A 432 -23.07 3.44 11.25
N ALA A 433 -23.73 2.51 10.58
CA ALA A 433 -23.23 1.19 10.26
C ALA A 433 -23.22 1.02 8.74
N VAL A 434 -22.05 0.72 8.16
CA VAL A 434 -21.91 0.44 6.73
C VAL A 434 -21.60 -1.05 6.55
N ASN A 435 -22.48 -1.75 5.83
CA ASN A 435 -22.31 -3.17 5.53
C ASN A 435 -22.90 -3.54 4.16
N ARG A 436 -22.96 -4.83 3.84
CA ARG A 436 -23.48 -5.34 2.56
C ARG A 436 -24.92 -4.91 2.21
N ARG A 437 -25.70 -4.46 3.20
CA ARG A 437 -27.07 -3.95 3.01
C ARG A 437 -27.07 -2.47 2.63
N GLY A 438 -26.03 -1.72 2.96
CA GLY A 438 -25.90 -0.29 2.70
C GLY A 438 -25.50 0.52 3.92
N LEU A 439 -25.95 1.77 3.97
CA LEU A 439 -25.69 2.72 5.05
C LEU A 439 -26.90 2.76 5.99
N VAL A 440 -26.69 2.38 7.25
CA VAL A 440 -27.72 2.34 8.28
C VAL A 440 -27.41 3.36 9.36
N LEU A 441 -28.32 4.28 9.65
CA LEU A 441 -28.25 5.14 10.83
C LEU A 441 -29.10 4.54 11.95
N MET A 442 -28.53 4.51 13.15
CA MET A 442 -29.15 3.93 14.33
C MET A 442 -28.91 4.78 15.57
N ASP A 443 -29.82 4.67 16.54
CA ASP A 443 -29.65 5.29 17.85
C ASP A 443 -28.50 4.60 18.61
N GLN A 444 -27.56 5.37 19.15
CA GLN A 444 -26.35 4.81 19.78
C GLN A 444 -26.66 3.99 21.05
N ASN A 445 -27.75 4.29 21.76
CA ASN A 445 -28.08 3.64 23.02
C ASN A 445 -28.94 2.39 22.79
N SER A 446 -30.12 2.57 22.21
CA SER A 446 -31.11 1.51 21.97
C SER A 446 -30.75 0.59 20.81
N LYS A 447 -29.80 0.98 19.95
CA LYS A 447 -29.38 0.26 18.75
C LYS A 447 -30.50 0.02 17.74
N ASN A 448 -31.59 0.77 17.86
CA ASN A 448 -32.71 0.69 16.92
C ASN A 448 -32.35 1.45 15.64
N THR A 449 -32.64 0.84 14.49
CA THR A 449 -32.50 1.48 13.18
C THR A 449 -33.45 2.67 13.06
N ILE A 450 -32.90 3.80 12.63
CA ILE A 450 -33.64 5.03 12.35
C ILE A 450 -33.87 5.12 10.84
N VAL A 451 -32.81 4.96 10.05
CA VAL A 451 -32.86 4.96 8.58
C VAL A 451 -31.90 3.91 8.03
N SER A 452 -32.30 3.30 6.91
CA SER A 452 -31.50 2.33 6.16
C SER A 452 -31.57 2.69 4.69
N LEU A 453 -30.43 2.97 4.08
CA LEU A 453 -30.30 3.28 2.66
C LEU A 453 -29.56 2.13 1.99
N ALA A 454 -30.15 1.56 0.94
CA ALA A 454 -29.53 0.47 0.20
C ALA A 454 -28.31 0.97 -0.59
N LEU A 455 -27.34 0.08 -0.86
CA LEU A 455 -26.12 0.42 -1.61
C LEU A 455 -26.41 1.00 -3.00
N ASP A 456 -27.48 0.53 -3.65
CA ASP A 456 -27.85 0.96 -5.02
C ASP A 456 -28.52 2.34 -5.03
N ASP A 457 -28.98 2.79 -3.86
CA ASP A 457 -29.78 3.99 -3.68
C ASP A 457 -29.04 5.09 -2.92
N VAL A 458 -27.83 4.84 -2.42
CA VAL A 458 -27.09 5.77 -1.57
C VAL A 458 -25.88 6.33 -2.29
N GLU A 459 -25.72 7.65 -2.21
CA GLU A 459 -24.53 8.35 -2.65
C GLU A 459 -23.93 9.10 -1.46
N THR A 460 -22.62 9.02 -1.33
CA THR A 460 -21.87 9.70 -0.27
C THR A 460 -20.78 10.58 -0.83
N THR A 461 -20.46 11.63 -0.09
CA THR A 461 -19.23 12.41 -0.25
C THR A 461 -18.76 12.79 1.13
N GLY A 462 -17.51 12.49 1.45
CA GLY A 462 -16.94 12.74 2.77
C GLY A 462 -15.67 13.59 2.71
N ASP A 463 -15.57 14.58 3.59
CA ASP A 463 -14.32 15.30 3.85
C ASP A 463 -13.71 14.90 5.22
N THR A 464 -12.96 15.79 5.87
CA THR A 464 -12.35 15.53 7.17
C THR A 464 -13.33 15.57 8.35
N ARG A 465 -14.53 16.14 8.19
CA ARG A 465 -15.49 16.35 9.28
C ARG A 465 -16.95 16.17 8.89
N HIS A 466 -17.29 16.27 7.62
CA HIS A 466 -18.65 16.26 7.13
C HIS A 466 -18.85 15.17 6.08
N LEU A 467 -19.92 14.42 6.26
CA LEU A 467 -20.42 13.43 5.33
C LEU A 467 -21.74 13.94 4.76
N TRP A 468 -21.78 14.13 3.44
CA TRP A 468 -23.01 14.38 2.71
C TRP A 468 -23.57 13.06 2.20
N VAL A 469 -24.86 12.85 2.45
CA VAL A 469 -25.58 11.62 2.07
C VAL A 469 -26.81 12.00 1.27
N THR A 470 -26.93 11.44 0.08
CA THR A 470 -28.13 11.50 -0.78
C THR A 470 -28.63 10.08 -1.02
N GLY A 471 -29.94 9.93 -1.21
CA GLY A 471 -30.47 8.63 -1.61
C GLY A 471 -31.99 8.53 -1.66
N ASN A 472 -32.47 7.44 -2.28
CA ASN A 472 -33.91 7.19 -2.40
C ASN A 472 -34.54 7.01 -1.01
N GLY A 473 -35.58 7.79 -0.73
CA GLY A 473 -36.25 7.84 0.58
C GLY A 473 -35.78 8.97 1.50
N LEU A 474 -34.78 9.76 1.10
CA LEU A 474 -34.46 11.03 1.76
C LEU A 474 -35.17 12.19 1.06
N GLU A 475 -35.80 13.08 1.84
CA GLU A 475 -36.43 14.30 1.31
C GLU A 475 -35.40 15.32 0.79
N SER A 476 -34.18 15.31 1.34
CA SER A 476 -33.08 16.20 0.98
C SER A 476 -31.73 15.55 1.29
N THR A 477 -30.65 16.12 0.78
CA THR A 477 -29.27 15.78 1.19
C THR A 477 -29.12 15.96 2.70
N TRP A 478 -28.56 14.95 3.36
CA TRP A 478 -28.21 15.00 4.77
C TRP A 478 -26.75 15.38 4.93
N GLN A 479 -26.48 16.31 5.84
CA GLN A 479 -25.13 16.63 6.27
C GLN A 479 -24.93 16.08 7.68
N LEU A 480 -24.03 15.11 7.81
CA LEU A 480 -23.68 14.45 9.07
C LEU A 480 -22.28 14.88 9.50
N THR A 481 -22.09 15.14 10.80
CA THR A 481 -20.77 15.53 11.33
C THR A 481 -20.09 14.31 11.94
N THR A 482 -18.88 13.98 11.47
CA THR A 482 -18.08 12.88 11.98
C THR A 482 -16.62 13.00 11.52
N SER A 483 -15.68 12.60 12.38
CA SER A 483 -14.25 12.55 12.04
C SER A 483 -13.89 11.43 11.06
N ALA A 484 -14.84 10.53 10.75
CA ALA A 484 -14.66 9.39 9.87
C ALA A 484 -15.35 9.54 8.51
N ALA A 485 -15.73 10.77 8.11
CA ALA A 485 -16.54 11.00 6.92
C ALA A 485 -15.90 10.43 5.64
N ALA A 486 -14.61 10.70 5.40
CA ALA A 486 -13.88 10.12 4.28
C ALA A 486 -13.78 8.58 4.33
N GLN A 487 -13.73 7.97 5.52
CA GLN A 487 -13.70 6.51 5.67
C GLN A 487 -15.06 5.87 5.36
N ILE A 488 -16.15 6.53 5.76
CA ILE A 488 -17.51 6.10 5.42
C ILE A 488 -17.70 6.14 3.91
N ASP A 489 -17.30 7.24 3.27
CA ASP A 489 -17.40 7.43 1.83
C ASP A 489 -16.59 6.39 1.03
N ASP A 490 -15.32 6.19 1.41
CA ASP A 490 -14.46 5.14 0.83
C ASP A 490 -15.07 3.75 0.99
N LEU A 491 -15.67 3.45 2.15
CA LEU A 491 -16.27 2.14 2.40
C LEU A 491 -17.56 1.92 1.58
N VAL A 492 -18.45 2.91 1.49
CA VAL A 492 -19.67 2.83 0.66
C VAL A 492 -19.29 2.59 -0.80
N LYS A 493 -18.34 3.36 -1.33
CA LYS A 493 -17.81 3.19 -2.70
C LYS A 493 -17.14 1.84 -2.91
N ALA A 494 -16.42 1.32 -1.90
CA ALA A 494 -15.81 -0.01 -1.97
C ALA A 494 -16.87 -1.13 -2.07
N TYR A 495 -17.99 -1.01 -1.33
CA TYR A 495 -19.12 -1.94 -1.45
C TYR A 495 -19.79 -1.87 -2.83
N GLN A 496 -20.00 -0.67 -3.36
CA GLN A 496 -20.58 -0.46 -4.70
C GLN A 496 -19.69 -1.05 -5.80
N GLY A 497 -18.38 -0.76 -5.76
CA GLY A 497 -17.44 -1.23 -6.77
C GLY A 497 -17.33 -2.76 -6.87
N ILE A 498 -17.40 -3.48 -5.74
CA ILE A 498 -17.37 -4.96 -5.74
C ILE A 498 -18.65 -5.54 -6.38
N ARG A 499 -19.82 -4.96 -6.09
CA ARG A 499 -21.09 -5.42 -6.69
C ARG A 499 -21.15 -5.18 -8.20
N GLU A 500 -20.59 -4.08 -8.68
CA GLU A 500 -20.48 -3.81 -10.13
C GLU A 500 -19.62 -4.86 -10.83
N THR A 501 -18.51 -5.28 -10.23
CA THR A 501 -17.67 -6.35 -10.80
C THR A 501 -18.36 -7.72 -10.83
N ASP A 502 -19.19 -8.03 -9.82
CA ASP A 502 -19.93 -9.30 -9.75
C ASP A 502 -21.16 -9.33 -10.68
N SER A 503 -21.72 -8.17 -11.02
CA SER A 503 -22.88 -8.02 -11.91
C SER A 503 -22.50 -7.83 -13.39
N ALA A 504 -21.21 -7.63 -13.70
CA ALA A 504 -20.74 -7.59 -15.08
C ALA A 504 -20.85 -8.98 -15.73
N PRO A 505 -21.53 -9.13 -16.89
CA PRO A 505 -21.58 -10.41 -17.59
C PRO A 505 -20.18 -10.86 -17.99
N ALA A 506 -19.90 -12.15 -17.85
CA ALA A 506 -18.61 -12.81 -18.11
C ALA A 506 -18.17 -12.82 -19.60
N ASN A 507 -18.49 -11.78 -20.37
CA ASN A 507 -18.06 -11.58 -21.75
C ASN A 507 -17.08 -10.41 -21.84
N ARG A 508 -15.82 -10.68 -21.50
CA ARG A 508 -14.68 -10.14 -22.26
C ARG A 508 -13.81 -11.31 -22.69
N SER A 509 -14.28 -11.96 -23.75
CA SER A 509 -13.47 -12.77 -24.63
C SER A 509 -12.22 -11.99 -25.03
N VAL A 510 -11.09 -12.64 -24.79
CA VAL A 510 -9.79 -12.46 -25.44
C VAL A 510 -9.96 -12.02 -26.89
N LEU A 511 -9.34 -10.90 -27.25
CA LEU A 511 -8.78 -10.74 -28.60
C LEU A 511 -7.33 -10.26 -28.45
N VAL A 512 -6.49 -11.01 -29.18
CA VAL A 512 -5.03 -11.05 -29.28
C VAL A 512 -4.39 -9.68 -29.48
#